data_AF-A0A853BWZ5-F1
#
_entry.id   AF-A0A853BWZ5-F1
#
_cell.length_a   1.000
_cell.length_b   1.000
_cell.length_c   1.000
_cell.angle_alpha   90.00
_cell.angle_beta   90.00
_cell.angle_gamma   90.00
#
_symmetry.space_group_name_H-M   'P 1'
#
loop_
_entity.id
_entity.type
_entity.pdbx_description
1 polymer ?
#
loop_
_entity_poly.entity_id
_entity_poly.type
_entity_poly.pdbx_seq_one_letter_code
_entity_poly.pdbx_strand_id
1 'polypeptide(L)'
;MRLPDDDEVYEVDQTYLGPPGRYIAAMRHKAIFAWLVIAPLVLVLLQRLAIPMTLLTGGLAFIFTLWAAMKVADHTNEEVPVAAAARSLWNELTARRPPRNLHSATGVRLGRAIRPRGGWKRYLRRAHQQKEAARVG
;
A
#
# COMPACT_ATOMS: atom_id res chain seq x y z
N MET A 1 9.43 30.51 -3.61
CA MET A 1 8.33 30.61 -2.65
C MET A 1 7.63 29.25 -2.65
N ARG A 2 7.52 28.58 -1.50
CA ARG A 2 6.75 27.34 -1.34
C ARG A 2 5.30 27.76 -1.03
N LEU A 3 4.34 27.24 -1.79
CA LEU A 3 2.94 27.34 -1.41
C LEU A 3 2.75 26.55 -0.10
N PRO A 4 1.95 27.05 0.87
CA PRO A 4 1.45 26.23 1.96
C PRO A 4 0.69 25.05 1.36
N ASP A 5 0.96 23.82 1.83
CA ASP A 5 0.17 22.65 1.43
C ASP A 5 -1.29 22.89 1.86
N ASP A 6 -2.21 22.84 0.89
CA ASP A 6 -3.66 23.03 1.06
C ASP A 6 -4.33 21.77 1.64
N ASP A 7 -3.52 20.82 2.10
CA ASP A 7 -3.94 19.53 2.62
C ASP A 7 -4.72 19.69 3.93
N GLU A 8 -4.49 20.78 4.67
CA GLU A 8 -5.22 21.11 5.91
C GLU A 8 -6.69 21.53 5.65
N VAL A 9 -7.03 21.98 4.44
CA VAL A 9 -8.42 22.37 4.09
C VAL A 9 -9.28 21.14 3.77
N TYR A 10 -8.65 20.03 3.37
CA TYR A 10 -9.32 18.75 3.11
C TYR A 10 -9.11 17.71 4.21
N GLU A 11 -8.32 18.02 5.25
CA GLU A 11 -8.28 17.24 6.48
C GLU A 11 -9.58 17.49 7.24
N VAL A 12 -10.62 16.74 6.86
CA VAL A 12 -11.94 16.80 7.52
C VAL A 12 -11.76 16.36 8.96
N ASP A 13 -11.61 17.34 9.84
CA ASP A 13 -11.41 17.14 11.26
C ASP A 13 -12.50 16.19 11.79
N GLN A 14 -12.07 15.08 12.41
CA GLN A 14 -13.00 14.03 12.88
C GLN A 14 -14.01 14.56 13.92
N THR A 15 -13.79 15.77 14.41
CA THR A 15 -14.70 16.57 15.24
C THR A 15 -16.15 16.60 14.71
N TYR A 16 -16.37 16.64 13.39
CA TYR A 16 -17.73 16.70 12.80
C TYR A 16 -18.28 15.38 12.29
N LEU A 17 -17.43 14.35 12.26
CA LEU A 17 -17.74 13.04 11.69
C LEU A 17 -18.22 12.05 12.82
N GLY A 18 -18.06 12.40 14.09
CA GLY A 18 -18.51 11.58 15.21
C GLY A 18 -17.48 10.50 15.59
N PRO A 19 -17.76 9.68 16.61
CA PRO A 19 -16.74 8.81 17.19
C PRO A 19 -16.13 7.89 16.13
N PRO A 20 -14.79 7.77 16.08
CA PRO A 20 -14.14 6.88 15.12
C PRO A 20 -14.73 5.46 15.24
N GLY A 21 -15.24 4.93 14.12
CA GLY A 21 -15.88 3.62 14.06
C GLY A 21 -17.41 3.58 14.20
N ARG A 22 -18.10 4.74 14.28
CA ARG A 22 -19.58 4.82 14.39
C ARG A 22 -20.31 5.35 13.15
N TYR A 23 -19.64 5.46 12.02
CA TYR A 23 -20.30 5.71 10.74
C TYR A 23 -21.13 4.48 10.38
N ILE A 24 -22.40 4.66 10.00
CA ILE A 24 -23.16 3.63 9.28
C ILE A 24 -22.27 3.29 8.08
N ALA A 25 -21.65 2.11 8.15
CA ALA A 25 -20.46 1.77 7.40
C ALA A 25 -20.49 2.43 6.03
N ALA A 26 -19.53 3.32 5.75
CA ALA A 26 -19.37 3.86 4.40
C ALA A 26 -19.24 2.64 3.50
N MET A 27 -20.36 2.23 2.90
CA MET A 27 -20.44 1.00 2.16
C MET A 27 -19.41 1.21 1.08
N ARG A 28 -18.32 0.44 1.12
CA ARG A 28 -17.16 0.74 0.28
C ARG A 28 -17.65 0.45 -1.12
N HIS A 29 -18.15 1.46 -1.83
CA HIS A 29 -18.85 1.33 -3.11
C HIS A 29 -17.99 0.53 -4.11
N LYS A 30 -16.66 0.62 -3.94
CA LYS A 30 -15.62 -0.18 -4.61
C LYS A 30 -15.86 -1.70 -4.52
N ALA A 31 -16.36 -2.22 -3.40
CA ALA A 31 -16.67 -3.63 -3.19
C ALA A 31 -17.82 -4.12 -4.08
N ILE A 32 -18.78 -3.26 -4.42
CA ILE A 32 -19.90 -3.60 -5.34
C ILE A 32 -19.33 -3.90 -6.73
N PHE A 33 -18.46 -3.03 -7.24
CA PHE A 33 -17.81 -3.24 -8.54
C PHE A 33 -16.85 -4.44 -8.53
N ALA A 34 -16.11 -4.64 -7.44
CA ALA A 34 -15.27 -5.82 -7.29
C ALA A 34 -16.11 -7.11 -7.32
N TRP A 35 -17.25 -7.14 -6.63
CA TRP A 35 -18.17 -8.27 -6.63
C TRP A 35 -18.70 -8.59 -8.03
N LEU A 36 -19.07 -7.57 -8.82
CA LEU A 36 -19.54 -7.75 -10.20
C LEU A 36 -18.51 -8.42 -11.13
N VAL A 37 -17.22 -8.31 -10.82
CA VAL A 37 -16.14 -8.97 -11.58
C VAL A 37 -15.80 -10.34 -10.99
N ILE A 38 -15.70 -10.44 -9.66
CA ILE A 38 -15.26 -11.66 -8.98
C ILE A 38 -16.34 -12.74 -9.04
N ALA A 39 -17.61 -12.39 -8.86
CA ALA A 39 -18.73 -13.35 -8.87
C ALA A 39 -18.79 -14.17 -10.17
N PRO A 40 -18.81 -13.56 -11.39
CA PRO A 40 -18.81 -14.34 -12.62
C PRO A 40 -17.51 -15.13 -12.82
N LEU A 41 -16.36 -14.59 -12.39
CA LEU A 41 -15.08 -15.31 -12.44
C LEU A 41 -15.11 -16.61 -11.63
N VAL A 42 -15.64 -16.55 -10.40
CA VAL A 42 -15.79 -17.72 -9.52
C VAL A 42 -16.75 -18.74 -10.14
N LEU A 43 -17.88 -18.29 -10.71
CA LEU A 43 -18.82 -19.18 -11.39
C LEU A 43 -18.22 -19.89 -12.61
N VAL A 44 -17.48 -19.16 -13.45
CA VAL A 44 -16.77 -19.74 -14.59
C VAL A 44 -15.73 -20.76 -14.12
N LEU A 45 -15.00 -20.46 -13.03
CA LEU A 45 -14.00 -21.36 -12.47
C LEU A 45 -14.64 -22.66 -11.95
N LEU A 46 -15.75 -22.56 -11.22
CA LEU A 46 -16.52 -23.72 -10.74
C LEU A 46 -16.99 -24.59 -11.91
N GLN A 47 -17.50 -23.97 -12.97
CA GLN A 47 -17.95 -24.67 -14.17
C GLN A 47 -16.78 -25.35 -14.90
N ARG A 48 -15.64 -24.68 -15.02
CA ARG A 48 -14.41 -25.22 -15.65
C ARG A 48 -13.81 -26.39 -14.88
N LEU A 49 -13.92 -26.37 -13.56
CA LEU A 49 -13.47 -27.45 -12.67
C LEU A 49 -14.50 -28.60 -12.58
N ALA A 50 -15.62 -28.52 -13.32
CA ALA A 50 -16.73 -29.47 -13.28
C ALA A 50 -17.26 -29.72 -11.85
N ILE A 51 -17.17 -28.71 -10.98
CA ILE A 51 -17.66 -28.81 -9.61
C ILE A 51 -19.18 -28.67 -9.64
N PRO A 52 -19.95 -29.64 -9.09
CA PRO A 52 -21.40 -29.56 -9.11
C PRO A 52 -21.89 -28.38 -8.26
N MET A 53 -22.84 -27.61 -8.81
CA MET A 53 -23.51 -26.54 -8.09
C MET A 53 -24.56 -27.11 -7.13
N THR A 54 -24.07 -27.51 -5.96
CA THR A 54 -24.90 -27.84 -4.80
C THR A 54 -25.11 -26.60 -3.92
N LEU A 55 -26.04 -26.67 -2.96
CA LEU A 55 -26.22 -25.61 -1.96
C LEU A 55 -24.93 -25.30 -1.18
N LEU A 56 -24.14 -26.34 -0.84
CA LEU A 56 -22.87 -26.18 -0.14
C LEU A 56 -21.85 -25.46 -1.03
N THR A 57 -21.67 -25.93 -2.27
CA THR A 57 -20.74 -25.32 -3.22
C THR A 57 -21.11 -23.88 -3.52
N GLY A 58 -22.39 -23.62 -3.80
CA GLY A 58 -22.90 -22.27 -4.09
C GLY A 58 -22.76 -21.34 -2.89
N GLY A 59 -23.05 -21.83 -1.67
CA GLY A 59 -22.87 -21.07 -0.44
C GLY A 59 -21.41 -20.72 -0.18
N LEU A 60 -20.50 -21.70 -0.31
CA LEU A 60 -19.06 -21.45 -0.18
C LEU A 60 -18.54 -20.49 -1.26
N ALA A 61 -19.00 -20.64 -2.50
CA ALA A 61 -18.66 -19.74 -3.59
C ALA A 61 -19.14 -18.31 -3.30
N PHE A 62 -20.34 -18.15 -2.75
CA PHE A 62 -20.89 -16.85 -2.39
C PHE A 62 -20.10 -16.19 -1.25
N ILE A 63 -19.83 -16.93 -0.17
CA ILE A 63 -19.01 -16.47 0.96
C ILE A 63 -17.61 -16.08 0.47
N PHE A 64 -16.99 -16.93 -0.36
CA PHE A 64 -15.68 -16.66 -0.94
C PHE A 64 -15.69 -15.39 -1.79
N THR A 65 -16.71 -15.22 -2.63
CA THR A 65 -16.86 -14.04 -3.49
C THR A 65 -16.99 -12.76 -2.67
N LEU A 66 -17.81 -12.77 -1.61
CA LEU A 66 -17.95 -11.64 -0.69
C LEU A 66 -16.62 -11.31 -0.01
N TRP A 67 -15.96 -12.32 0.55
CA TRP A 67 -14.66 -12.16 1.20
C TRP A 67 -13.60 -11.60 0.25
N ALA A 68 -13.51 -12.13 -0.97
CA ALA A 68 -12.57 -11.67 -1.99
C ALA A 68 -12.87 -10.23 -2.42
N ALA A 69 -14.14 -9.87 -2.65
CA ALA A 69 -14.53 -8.51 -3.00
C ALA A 69 -14.18 -7.51 -1.89
N MET A 70 -14.40 -7.87 -0.63
CA MET A 70 -13.98 -7.04 0.52
C MET A 70 -12.45 -6.91 0.57
N LYS A 71 -11.71 -8.00 0.40
CA LYS A 71 -10.25 -7.98 0.43
C LYS A 71 -9.65 -7.10 -0.66
N VAL A 72 -10.21 -7.17 -1.87
CA VAL A 72 -9.82 -6.31 -3.00
C VAL A 72 -10.14 -4.86 -2.70
N ALA A 73 -11.34 -4.58 -2.19
CA ALA A 73 -11.70 -3.23 -1.79
C ALA A 73 -10.72 -2.71 -0.73
N ASP A 74 -10.31 -3.51 0.25
CA ASP A 74 -9.40 -3.11 1.35
C ASP A 74 -8.02 -2.70 0.84
N HIS A 75 -7.54 -3.34 -0.23
CA HIS A 75 -6.30 -2.96 -0.89
C HIS A 75 -6.44 -1.82 -1.90
N THR A 76 -7.67 -1.37 -2.19
CA THR A 76 -7.92 -0.31 -3.18
C THR A 76 -8.19 1.03 -2.49
N ASN A 77 -7.16 1.85 -2.39
CA ASN A 77 -7.28 3.26 -2.01
C ASN A 77 -7.28 4.18 -3.24
N GLU A 78 -7.67 5.44 -3.05
CA GLU A 78 -7.66 6.44 -4.14
C GLU A 78 -6.25 6.69 -4.68
N GLU A 79 -5.24 6.53 -3.84
CA GLU A 79 -3.82 6.64 -4.21
C GLU A 79 -3.28 5.42 -4.97
N VAL A 80 -3.93 4.25 -4.84
CA VAL A 80 -3.51 3.01 -5.48
C VAL A 80 -4.70 2.39 -6.22
N PRO A 81 -5.01 2.87 -7.44
CA PRO A 81 -6.11 2.33 -8.22
C PRO A 81 -5.84 0.86 -8.60
N VAL A 82 -6.90 0.03 -8.63
CA VAL A 82 -6.82 -1.39 -9.03
C VAL A 82 -6.07 -1.58 -10.34
N ALA A 83 -6.24 -0.66 -11.29
CA ALA A 83 -5.57 -0.68 -12.57
C ALA A 83 -4.04 -0.63 -12.45
N ALA A 84 -3.49 0.15 -11.51
CA ALA A 84 -2.05 0.25 -11.29
C ALA A 84 -1.49 -1.06 -10.68
N ALA A 85 -2.19 -1.65 -9.71
CA ALA A 85 -1.82 -2.93 -9.12
C ALA A 85 -1.95 -4.09 -10.13
N ALA A 86 -2.99 -4.09 -10.97
CA ALA A 86 -3.14 -5.07 -12.04
C ALA A 86 -2.04 -4.92 -13.10
N ARG A 87 -1.67 -3.67 -13.44
CA ARG A 87 -0.59 -3.39 -14.39
C ARG A 87 0.77 -3.83 -13.85
N SER A 88 1.05 -3.60 -12.56
CA SER A 88 2.31 -4.05 -11.96
C SER A 88 2.39 -5.58 -11.91
N LEU A 89 1.32 -6.26 -11.51
CA LEU A 89 1.23 -7.72 -11.55
C LEU A 89 1.41 -8.25 -12.98
N TRP A 90 0.75 -7.63 -13.96
CA TRP A 90 0.89 -8.00 -15.37
C TRP A 90 2.34 -7.82 -15.85
N ASN A 91 2.96 -6.69 -15.50
CA ASN A 91 4.36 -6.43 -15.83
C ASN A 91 5.28 -7.47 -15.17
N GLU A 92 5.00 -7.90 -13.94
CA GLU A 92 5.78 -8.93 -13.27
C GLU A 92 5.64 -10.31 -13.92
N LEU A 93 4.43 -10.67 -14.33
CA LEU A 93 4.14 -11.93 -15.04
C LEU A 93 4.74 -11.96 -16.45
N THR A 94 4.73 -10.83 -17.15
CA THR A 94 5.19 -10.73 -18.55
C THR A 94 6.63 -10.25 -18.69
N ALA A 95 7.27 -9.82 -17.60
CA ALA A 95 8.66 -9.41 -17.60
C ALA A 95 9.54 -10.54 -18.12
N ARG A 96 10.21 -10.30 -19.25
CA ARG A 96 11.28 -11.16 -19.74
C ARG A 96 12.44 -11.06 -18.76
N ARG A 97 12.54 -12.02 -17.84
CA ARG A 97 13.69 -12.13 -16.95
C ARG A 97 14.92 -12.38 -17.84
N PRO A 98 15.99 -11.57 -17.74
CA PRO A 98 17.23 -11.89 -18.42
C PRO A 98 17.69 -13.29 -17.97
N PRO A 99 18.32 -14.09 -18.86
CA PRO A 99 18.83 -15.40 -18.47
C PRO A 99 19.73 -15.20 -17.26
N ARG A 100 19.33 -15.81 -16.15
CA ARG A 100 20.09 -15.78 -14.90
C ARG A 100 21.32 -16.63 -15.15
N ASN A 101 22.37 -16.01 -15.69
CA ASN A 101 23.70 -16.58 -15.69
C ASN A 101 24.03 -16.86 -14.22
N LEU A 102 23.95 -18.13 -13.83
CA LEU A 102 24.42 -18.65 -12.56
C LEU A 102 25.95 -18.50 -12.51
N HIS A 103 26.44 -17.27 -12.48
CA HIS A 103 27.76 -16.97 -11.99
C HIS A 103 27.59 -16.70 -10.50
N SER A 104 27.71 -17.78 -9.73
CA SER A 104 28.09 -17.67 -8.33
C SER A 104 29.47 -17.04 -8.30
N ALA A 105 29.55 -15.75 -8.01
CA ALA A 105 30.76 -15.09 -7.51
C ALA A 105 30.40 -13.71 -6.95
N THR A 106 30.35 -13.63 -5.63
CA THR A 106 31.14 -12.65 -4.86
C THR A 106 31.24 -11.24 -5.45
N GLY A 107 30.45 -10.30 -4.91
CA GLY A 107 30.80 -8.88 -5.01
C GLY A 107 29.68 -7.93 -5.40
N VAL A 108 28.53 -7.95 -4.72
CA VAL A 108 27.77 -6.70 -4.60
C VAL A 108 28.54 -5.82 -3.62
N ARG A 109 29.45 -5.01 -4.14
CA ARG A 109 29.86 -3.78 -3.45
C ARG A 109 28.58 -2.96 -3.29
N LEU A 110 28.07 -2.88 -2.07
CA LEU A 110 27.14 -1.84 -1.63
C LEU A 110 27.84 -0.48 -1.78
N GLY A 111 27.92 0.00 -3.01
CA GLY A 111 28.44 1.29 -3.38
C GLY A 111 27.43 2.35 -2.97
N ARG A 112 27.78 3.07 -1.90
CA ARG A 112 27.12 4.27 -1.36
C ARG A 112 25.97 3.99 -0.39
N ALA A 113 26.33 3.39 0.74
CA ALA A 113 25.77 3.87 2.00
C ALA A 113 26.08 5.38 2.10
N ILE A 114 25.05 6.21 2.03
CA ILE A 114 25.16 7.62 2.43
C ILE A 114 25.44 7.59 3.93
N ARG A 115 26.72 7.57 4.31
CA ARG A 115 27.12 7.87 5.68
C ARG A 115 26.67 9.31 5.95
N PRO A 116 25.80 9.58 6.95
CA PRO A 116 25.56 10.96 7.38
C PRO A 116 26.88 11.48 7.95
N ARG A 117 27.61 12.25 7.15
CA ARG A 117 28.86 12.89 7.54
C ARG A 117 28.55 13.97 8.56
N GLY A 118 28.72 13.64 9.84
CA GLY A 118 29.32 14.55 10.82
C GLY A 118 28.45 15.65 11.41
N GLY A 119 27.13 15.46 11.57
CA GLY A 119 26.25 16.44 12.22
C GLY A 119 26.54 16.64 13.72
N TRP A 120 26.76 15.56 14.47
CA TRP A 120 26.85 15.64 15.94
C TRP A 120 28.13 16.30 16.47
N LYS A 121 29.29 16.06 15.85
CA LYS A 121 30.53 16.75 16.26
C LYS A 121 30.51 18.26 16.00
N ARG A 122 29.68 18.73 15.06
CA ARG A 122 29.49 20.18 14.82
C ARG A 122 28.50 20.79 15.81
N TYR A 123 27.45 20.05 16.16
CA TYR A 123 26.48 20.48 17.17
C TYR A 123 27.14 20.64 18.56
N LEU A 124 27.95 19.65 18.98
CA LEU A 124 28.67 19.71 20.25
C LEU A 124 29.71 20.84 20.33
N ARG A 125 30.38 21.15 19.20
CA ARG A 125 31.32 22.28 19.14
C ARG A 125 30.62 23.63 19.29
N ARG A 126 29.46 23.82 18.67
CA ARG A 126 28.66 25.04 18.83
C ARG A 126 28.14 25.19 20.26
N ALA A 127 27.70 24.09 20.87
CA ALA A 127 27.26 24.11 22.27
C ALA A 127 28.38 24.49 23.24
N HIS A 128 29.62 24.03 23.00
CA HIS A 128 30.78 24.45 23.79
C HIS A 128 31.13 25.93 23.60
N GLN A 129 31.13 26.41 22.35
CA GLN A 129 31.42 27.83 22.07
C GLN A 129 30.37 28.78 22.65
N GLN A 130 29.09 28.39 22.66
CA GLN A 130 28.04 29.18 23.33
C GLN A 130 28.22 29.23 24.85
N LYS A 131 28.67 28.14 25.48
CA LYS A 131 28.97 28.13 26.92
C LYS A 131 30.18 28.98 27.28
N GLU A 132 31.18 29.06 26.41
CA GLU A 132 32.34 29.94 26.61
C GLU A 132 31.98 31.42 26.39
N ALA A 133 31.19 31.74 25.37
CA ALA A 133 30.72 33.11 25.14
C ALA A 133 29.84 33.64 26.29
N ALA A 134 29.03 32.79 26.91
CA ALA A 134 28.19 33.14 28.06
C ALA A 134 28.96 33.26 29.39
N ARG A 135 30.27 32.94 29.44
CA ARG A 135 31.12 33.10 30.62
C ARG A 135 31.99 34.36 30.59
N VAL A 136 32.06 35.06 29.45
CA VAL A 136 32.94 36.22 29.23
C VAL A 136 32.15 37.53 29.05
N GLY A 137 30.82 37.47 29.04
CA GLY A 137 29.94 38.65 29.17
C GLY A 137 29.43 38.77 30.60
#